data_AF-A0A2I0P696-F1
#
_entry.id   AF-A0A2I0P696-F1
#
_cell.length_a   1.000
_cell.length_b   1.000
_cell.length_c   1.000
_cell.angle_alpha   90.00
_cell.angle_beta   90.00
_cell.angle_gamma   90.00
#
_symmetry.space_group_name_H-M   'P 1'
#
loop_
_entity.id
_entity.type
_entity.pdbx_description
1 polymer ?
#
loop_
_entity_poly.entity_id
_entity_poly.type
_entity_poly.pdbx_seq_one_letter_code
_entity_poly.pdbx_strand_id
1 'polypeptide(L)' 'MGTITLSIDDRTEEAFRRLVEKILGRRKGALGEAATEAMRIWIREKTQEEIARDALELTGKAYHFGARRYTSRKDLYDR' A
#
# COMPACT_ATOMS: atom_id res chain seq x y z
N MET A 1 5.25 -21.62 -8.53
CA MET A 1 4.69 -21.15 -7.24
C MET A 1 5.84 -21.17 -6.24
N GLY A 2 6.28 -20.00 -5.76
CA GLY A 2 7.29 -19.94 -4.70
C GLY A 2 6.63 -20.17 -3.35
N THR A 3 7.32 -20.88 -2.44
CA THR A 3 6.88 -21.06 -1.07
C THR A 3 7.70 -20.17 -0.17
N ILE A 4 7.02 -19.40 0.68
CA ILE A 4 7.66 -18.60 1.72
C ILE A 4 7.13 -19.08 3.08
N THR A 5 8.02 -19.16 4.06
CA THR A 5 7.65 -19.43 5.45
C THR A 5 7.82 -18.14 6.21
N LEU A 6 6.75 -17.66 6.84
CA LEU A 6 6.73 -16.40 7.58
C LEU A 6 6.21 -16.65 8.99
N SER A 7 6.77 -15.95 9.96
CA SER A 7 6.20 -15.84 11.30
C SER A 7 5.39 -14.54 11.36
N ILE A 8 4.09 -14.67 11.66
CA ILE A 8 3.13 -13.57 11.76
C ILE A 8 2.56 -13.63 13.17
N ASP A 9 2.21 -12.48 13.76
CA ASP A 9 1.52 -12.49 15.05
C ASP A 9 0.16 -13.22 14.93
N ASP A 10 -0.19 -13.96 15.97
CA ASP A 10 -1.39 -14.82 15.99
C ASP A 10 -2.68 -14.05 15.75
N ARG A 11 -2.80 -12.81 16.27
CA ARG A 11 -4.01 -12.00 16.13
C ARG A 11 -4.20 -11.55 14.69
N THR A 12 -3.10 -11.18 14.03
CA THR A 12 -3.09 -10.80 12.62
C THR A 12 -3.40 -12.00 11.73
N GLU A 13 -2.80 -13.16 12.02
CA GLU A 13 -3.08 -14.41 11.29
C GLU A 13 -4.55 -14.81 11.41
N GLU A 14 -5.11 -14.82 12.62
CA GLU A 14 -6.51 -15.15 12.85
C GLU A 14 -7.45 -14.17 12.14
N ALA A 15 -7.19 -12.87 12.27
CA ALA A 15 -8.01 -11.85 11.64
C ALA A 15 -8.01 -11.99 10.11
N PHE A 16 -6.83 -12.22 9.53
CA PHE A 16 -6.69 -12.45 8.10
C PHE A 16 -7.43 -13.70 7.65
N ARG A 17 -7.27 -14.83 8.36
CA ARG A 17 -7.95 -16.08 8.04
C ARG A 17 -9.47 -15.94 8.09
N ARG A 18 -10.01 -15.29 9.13
CA ARG A 18 -11.46 -15.04 9.26
C ARG A 18 -11.99 -14.16 8.12
N LEU A 19 -11.22 -13.15 7.70
CA LEU A 19 -11.59 -12.30 6.57
C LEU A 19 -11.63 -13.07 5.25
N VAL A 20 -10.61 -13.90 5.00
CA VAL A 20 -10.54 -14.76 3.80
C VAL A 20 -11.72 -15.73 3.77
N GLU A 21 -12.03 -16.38 4.88
CA GLU A 21 -13.19 -17.28 4.98
C GLU A 21 -14.51 -16.56 4.69
N LYS A 22 -14.66 -15.30 5.13
CA LYS A 22 -15.85 -14.49 4.88
C LYS A 22 -16.02 -14.09 3.41
N ILE A 23 -14.92 -13.77 2.71
CA ILE A 23 -14.95 -13.24 1.35
C ILE A 23 -14.91 -14.36 0.30
N LEU A 24 -13.97 -15.29 0.44
CA LEU A 24 -13.68 -16.33 -0.56
C LEU A 24 -14.28 -17.70 -0.18
N GLY A 25 -14.83 -17.83 1.03
CA GLY A 25 -15.31 -19.09 1.57
C GLY A 25 -14.17 -20.02 2.03
N ARG A 26 -14.55 -21.18 2.55
CA ARG A 26 -13.62 -22.24 2.93
C ARG A 26 -13.34 -23.15 1.74
N ARG A 27 -12.31 -22.82 0.95
CA ARG A 27 -11.80 -23.69 -0.13
C ARG A 27 -10.28 -23.81 -0.08
N LYS A 28 -9.77 -24.95 -0.56
CA LYS A 28 -8.32 -25.17 -0.71
C LYS A 28 -7.74 -24.06 -1.60
N GLY A 29 -6.70 -23.40 -1.12
CA GLY A 29 -6.01 -22.33 -1.84
C GLY A 29 -6.51 -20.90 -1.58
N ALA A 30 -7.67 -20.70 -0.92
CA ALA A 30 -8.20 -19.36 -0.67
C ALA A 30 -7.22 -18.46 0.11
N LEU A 31 -6.54 -19.02 1.13
CA LEU A 31 -5.55 -18.27 1.91
C LEU A 31 -4.33 -17.87 1.08
N GLY A 32 -3.86 -18.74 0.19
CA GLY A 32 -2.73 -18.46 -0.69
C GLY A 32 -3.09 -17.44 -1.77
N GLU A 33 -4.31 -17.49 -2.29
CA GLU A 33 -4.86 -16.52 -3.23
C GLU A 33 -4.93 -15.12 -2.60
N ALA A 34 -5.54 -15.02 -1.42
CA ALA A 34 -5.62 -13.77 -0.67
C ALA A 34 -4.24 -13.23 -0.27
N ALA A 35 -3.31 -14.11 0.14
CA ALA A 35 -1.95 -13.69 0.47
C ALA A 35 -1.21 -13.14 -0.76
N THR A 36 -1.40 -13.76 -1.93
CA THR A 36 -0.82 -13.28 -3.20
C THR A 36 -1.40 -11.93 -3.59
N GLU A 37 -2.71 -11.73 -3.42
CA GLU A 37 -3.37 -10.47 -3.66
C GLU A 37 -2.85 -9.37 -2.73
N ALA A 38 -2.77 -9.63 -1.42
CA ALA A 38 -2.24 -8.70 -0.43
C ALA A 38 -0.80 -8.26 -0.76
N MET A 39 0.06 -9.21 -1.16
CA MET A 39 1.43 -8.89 -1.57
C MET A 39 1.48 -8.04 -2.84
N ARG A 40 0.62 -8.30 -3.83
CA ARG A 40 0.54 -7.47 -5.05
C ARG A 40 0.13 -6.04 -4.73
N ILE A 41 -0.86 -5.85 -3.85
CA ILE A 41 -1.30 -4.53 -3.42
C ILE A 41 -0.15 -3.81 -2.71
N TRP A 42 0.50 -4.47 -1.75
CA TRP A 42 1.63 -3.88 -1.03
C TRP A 42 2.77 -3.46 -1.94
N ILE A 43 3.17 -4.32 -2.88
CA ILE A 43 4.22 -4.01 -3.87
C ILE A 43 3.82 -2.76 -4.66
N ARG A 44 2.59 -2.73 -5.17
CA ARG A 44 2.10 -1.59 -5.95
C ARG A 44 2.14 -0.30 -5.13
N GLU A 45 1.64 -0.33 -3.90
CA GLU A 45 1.63 0.85 -3.02
C GLU A 45 3.04 1.37 -2.76
N LYS A 46 3.98 0.47 -2.44
CA LYS A 46 5.37 0.86 -2.16
C LYS A 46 6.13 1.37 -3.36
N THR A 47 5.90 0.80 -4.54
CA THR A 47 6.46 1.34 -5.79
C THR A 47 5.91 2.73 -6.10
N GLN A 48 4.60 2.97 -5.89
CA GLN A 48 4.01 4.29 -6.11
C GLN A 48 4.52 5.34 -5.11
N GLU A 49 4.68 4.94 -3.83
CA GLU A 49 5.27 5.80 -2.80
C GLU A 49 6.70 6.23 -3.16
N GLU A 50 7.50 5.29 -3.67
CA GLU A 50 8.86 5.55 -4.14
C GLU A 50 8.89 6.52 -5.33
N ILE A 51 8.09 6.26 -6.37
CA ILE A 51 7.96 7.16 -7.53
C ILE A 51 7.55 8.57 -7.10
N ALA A 52 6.57 8.69 -6.19
CA ALA A 52 6.10 9.98 -5.71
C ALA A 52 7.20 10.74 -4.96
N ARG A 53 7.97 10.05 -4.11
CA ARG A 53 9.11 10.63 -3.40
C ARG A 53 10.21 11.08 -4.36
N ASP A 54 10.58 10.25 -5.32
CA ASP A 54 11.62 10.55 -6.30
C ASP A 54 11.22 11.73 -7.18
N ALA A 55 9.95 11.77 -7.62
CA ALA A 55 9.40 12.89 -8.36
C ALA A 55 9.45 14.19 -7.55
N LEU A 56 9.09 14.16 -6.27
CA LEU A 56 9.20 15.32 -5.37
C LEU A 56 10.66 15.78 -5.21
N GLU A 57 11.60 14.86 -5.08
CA GLU A 57 13.02 15.16 -4.94
C GLU A 57 13.61 15.79 -6.22
N LEU A 58 13.32 15.21 -7.39
CA LEU A 58 13.73 15.75 -8.69
C LEU A 58 13.12 17.13 -8.92
N THR A 59 11.85 17.29 -8.55
CA THR A 59 11.13 18.56 -8.63
C THR A 59 11.79 19.60 -7.74
N GLY A 60 12.11 19.27 -6.48
CA GLY A 60 12.83 20.17 -5.56
C GLY A 60 14.27 20.51 -5.99
N LYS A 61 14.96 19.61 -6.71
CA LYS A 61 16.30 19.85 -7.27
C LYS A 61 16.28 20.72 -8.52
N ALA A 62 15.27 20.56 -9.38
CA ALA A 62 15.17 21.27 -10.64
C ALA A 62 14.49 22.65 -10.52
N TYR A 63 13.63 22.86 -9.52
CA TYR A 63 12.84 24.07 -9.36
C TYR A 63 12.80 24.55 -7.89
N HIS A 64 13.17 25.81 -7.65
CA HIS A 64 12.90 26.48 -6.38
C HIS A 64 11.39 26.83 -6.28
N PHE A 65 10.60 25.99 -5.62
CA PHE A 65 9.15 26.21 -5.44
C PHE A 65 8.79 27.35 -4.48
N GLY A 66 9.77 28.12 -3.99
CA GLY A 66 9.54 29.09 -2.93
C GLY A 66 8.99 28.45 -1.65
N ALA A 67 8.56 29.26 -0.68
CA ALA A 67 7.93 28.73 0.54
C ALA A 67 6.58 28.07 0.21
N ARG A 68 6.32 26.89 0.79
CA ARG A 68 5.03 26.18 0.66
C ARG A 68 3.91 27.06 1.24
N ARG A 69 3.12 27.71 0.36
CA ARG A 69 2.08 28.67 0.76
C ARG A 69 0.74 28.05 1.17
N TYR A 70 0.58 26.74 1.00
CA TYR A 70 -0.69 26.06 1.20
C TYR A 70 -0.51 24.75 1.94
N THR A 71 -1.31 24.55 2.99
CA THR A 71 -1.28 23.36 3.85
C THR A 71 -2.42 22.41 3.52
N SER A 72 -3.56 22.93 3.01
CA SER A 72 -4.75 22.14 2.65
C SER A 72 -5.19 22.38 1.20
N ARG A 73 -5.93 21.41 0.62
CA ARG A 73 -6.47 21.50 -0.75
C ARG A 73 -7.50 22.64 -0.90
N LYS A 74 -8.18 23.01 0.19
CA LYS A 74 -9.17 24.09 0.18
C LYS A 74 -8.52 25.44 -0.09
N ASP A 75 -7.32 25.65 0.45
CA ASP A 75 -6.53 26.88 0.30
C ASP A 75 -6.11 27.14 -1.17
N LEU A 76 -6.16 26.10 -2.03
CA LEU A 76 -5.74 26.18 -3.43
C LEU A 76 -6.85 26.71 -4.36
N TYR A 77 -8.12 26.55 -3.98
CA TYR A 77 -9.26 26.79 -4.87
C TYR A 77 -10.17 27.95 -4.46
N ASP A 78 -10.01 28.50 -3.26
CA ASP A 78 -10.70 29.73 -2.86
C ASP A 78 -9.95 30.95 -3.45
N ARG A 79 -10.35 31.36 -4.65
CA ARG A 79 -10.04 32.68 -5.25
C ARG A 79 -11.28 33.56 -5.22
#